data_AF-A0A3N0UG84-F1
#
_entry.id   AF-A0A3N0UG84-F1
#
_cell.length_a   1.000
_cell.length_b   1.000
_cell.length_c   1.000
_cell.angle_alpha   90.00
_cell.angle_beta   90.00
_cell.angle_gamma   90.00
#
_symmetry.space_group_name_H-M   'P 1'
#
loop_
_entity.id
_entity.type
_entity.pdbx_description
1 polymer ?
#
loop_
_entity_poly.entity_id
_entity_poly.type
_entity_poly.pdbx_seq_one_letter_code
_entity_poly.pdbx_strand_id
1 'polypeptide(L)' 'MAWLADYWWIILLILVGMLINGIKELSRVDYKRFLKDKPVLPPHRDNNAQWDGEDDWPKDKQQDKKQDEK' A
#
# COMPACT_ATOMS: atom_id res chain seq x y z
N MET A 1 -10.41 -20.38 -38.90
CA MET A 1 -9.84 -19.75 -37.69
C MET A 1 -8.34 -19.45 -37.87
N ALA A 2 -7.90 -18.95 -39.04
CA ALA A 2 -6.48 -18.62 -39.30
C ALA A 2 -6.16 -17.15 -39.00
N TRP A 3 -7.12 -16.25 -39.25
CA TRP A 3 -6.93 -14.81 -39.09
C TRP A 3 -6.50 -14.40 -37.67
N LEU A 4 -7.06 -15.01 -36.62
CA LEU A 4 -6.66 -14.71 -35.25
C LEU A 4 -5.20 -15.14 -34.96
N ALA A 5 -4.73 -16.22 -35.59
CA ALA A 5 -3.36 -16.67 -35.46
C ALA A 5 -2.37 -15.75 -36.18
N ASP A 6 -2.80 -15.07 -37.26
CA ASP A 6 -1.97 -14.07 -37.95
C ASP A 6 -1.90 -12.73 -37.19
N TYR A 7 -2.96 -12.37 -36.46
CA TYR A 7 -3.09 -11.08 -35.77
C TYR A 7 -3.07 -11.15 -34.23
N TRP A 8 -2.65 -12.28 -33.66
CA TRP A 8 -2.63 -12.50 -32.21
C TRP A 8 -1.85 -11.44 -31.41
N TRP A 9 -0.84 -10.83 -32.04
CA TRP A 9 -0.02 -9.75 -31.48
C TRP A 9 -0.81 -8.49 -31.09
N ILE A 10 -2.01 -8.28 -31.65
CA ILE A 10 -2.91 -7.18 -31.27
C ILE A 10 -3.27 -7.25 -29.79
N ILE A 11 -3.46 -8.46 -29.25
CA ILE A 11 -3.75 -8.69 -27.84
C ILE A 11 -2.60 -8.20 -26.96
N LEU A 12 -1.35 -8.43 -27.39
CA LEU A 12 -0.17 -7.95 -26.67
C LEU A 12 -0.08 -6.43 -26.67
N LEU A 13 -0.41 -5.76 -27.78
CA LEU A 13 -0.43 -4.30 -27.83
C LEU A 13 -1.47 -3.69 -26.87
N ILE A 14 -2.66 -4.29 -26.81
CA ILE A 14 -3.71 -3.86 -25.88
C ILE A 14 -3.23 -4.05 -24.44
N LEU A 15 -2.61 -5.18 -24.13
CA LEU A 15 -2.12 -5.49 -22.79
C LEU A 15 -0.97 -4.56 -22.37
N VAL A 16 -0.04 -4.27 -23.27
CA VAL A 16 1.04 -3.28 -23.04
C VAL A 16 0.45 -1.89 -22.81
N GLY A 17 -0.55 -1.47 -23.60
CA GLY A 17 -1.25 -0.19 -23.40
C GLY A 17 -1.92 -0.11 -22.02
N MET A 18 -2.56 -1.19 -21.58
CA MET A 18 -3.17 -1.28 -20.25
C MET A 18 -2.13 -1.23 -19.14
N LEU A 19 -1.01 -1.95 -19.28
CA LEU A 19 0.10 -1.92 -18.32
C LEU A 19 0.70 -0.53 -18.20
N ILE A 20 0.97 0.17 -19.30
CA ILE A 20 1.52 1.53 -19.28
C ILE A 20 0.57 2.50 -18.57
N ASN A 21 -0.73 2.42 -18.86
CA ASN A 21 -1.74 3.23 -18.17
C ASN A 21 -1.80 2.92 -16.67
N GLY A 22 -1.74 1.64 -16.29
CA GLY A 22 -1.68 1.22 -14.90
C GLY A 22 -0.44 1.75 -14.17
N ILE A 23 0.74 1.60 -14.77
CA ILE A 23 2.01 2.11 -14.20
C ILE A 23 1.95 3.62 -14.05
N LYS A 24 1.40 4.34 -15.04
CA LYS A 24 1.26 5.80 -14.99
C LYS A 24 0.37 6.24 -13.82
N GLU A 25 -0.75 5.55 -13.60
CA GLU A 25 -1.65 5.87 -12.49
C GLU A 25 -1.04 5.51 -11.13
N LEU A 26 -0.37 4.36 -11.01
CA LEU A 26 0.36 3.99 -9.80
C LEU A 26 1.48 4.98 -9.49
N SER A 27 2.18 5.46 -10.51
CA SER A 27 3.26 6.45 -10.35
C SER A 27 2.76 7.83 -9.92
N ARG A 28 1.46 8.12 -10.09
CA ARG A 28 0.82 9.34 -9.59
C ARG A 28 0.61 9.31 -8.07
N VAL A 29 0.55 8.11 -7.47
CA VAL A 29 0.37 7.95 -6.02
C VAL A 29 1.70 8.18 -5.32
N ASP A 30 1.86 9.37 -4.74
CA ASP A 30 3.05 9.74 -3.98
C ASP A 30 2.97 9.23 -2.53
N TYR A 31 3.47 8.00 -2.32
CA TYR A 31 3.58 7.41 -0.98
C TYR A 31 4.48 8.25 -0.05
N LYS A 32 5.49 8.95 -0.58
CA LYS A 32 6.41 9.74 0.25
C LYS A 32 5.69 10.95 0.82
N ARG A 33 4.81 11.57 0.04
CA ARG A 33 3.95 12.66 0.52
C ARG A 33 3.02 12.20 1.64
N PHE A 34 2.38 11.04 1.48
CA PHE A 34 1.54 10.47 2.54
C PHE A 34 2.32 10.17 3.83
N LEU A 35 3.58 9.73 3.73
CA LEU A 35 4.43 9.47 4.90
C LEU A 35 4.91 10.75 5.59
N LYS A 36 5.10 11.86 4.85
CA LYS A 36 5.49 13.16 5.40
C LYS A 36 4.32 13.88 6.06
N ASP A 37 3.16 13.88 5.40
CA ASP A 37 1.95 14.54 5.85
C ASP A 37 0.89 13.50 6.23
N LYS A 38 1.21 12.61 7.18
CA LYS A 38 0.23 11.62 7.66
C LYS A 38 -0.94 12.39 8.29
N PRO A 39 -2.17 12.28 7.76
CA PRO A 39 -3.31 12.88 8.42
C PRO A 39 -3.50 12.24 9.78
N VAL A 40 -3.88 13.04 10.77
CA VAL A 40 -4.27 12.51 12.09
C VAL A 40 -5.46 11.58 11.86
N LEU A 41 -5.26 10.29 12.17
CA LEU A 41 -6.33 9.30 12.06
C LEU A 41 -7.45 9.69 13.02
N PRO A 42 -8.73 9.50 12.64
CA PRO A 42 -9.81 9.67 13.59
C PRO A 42 -9.54 8.77 14.80
N PRO A 43 -9.94 9.19 16.01
CA PRO A 43 -9.80 8.35 17.20
C PRO A 43 -10.42 6.99 16.89
N HIS A 44 -9.65 5.92 17.13
CA HIS A 44 -10.07 4.56 16.87
C HIS A 44 -11.47 4.34 17.46
N ARG A 45 -12.40 3.90 16.61
CA ARG A 45 -13.80 3.67 16.98
C ARG A 45 -14.02 2.26 17.52
N ASP A 46 -12.99 1.43 17.47
CA ASP A 46 -12.94 0.09 18.01
C ASP A 46 -12.13 0.07 19.31
N ASN A 47 -12.42 -0.94 20.13
CA ASN A 47 -11.78 -1.12 21.43
C ASN A 47 -10.45 -1.90 21.29
N ASN A 48 -9.88 -2.01 20.09
CA ASN A 48 -8.68 -2.82 19.83
C ASN A 48 -7.44 -2.30 20.57
N ALA A 49 -7.41 -1.02 20.96
CA ALA A 49 -6.38 -0.48 21.84
C ALA A 49 -6.33 -1.18 23.23
N GLN A 50 -7.42 -1.84 23.64
CA GLN A 50 -7.46 -2.62 24.88
C GLN A 50 -6.81 -4.00 24.72
N TRP A 51 -6.64 -4.50 23.49
CA TRP A 51 -6.03 -5.80 23.20
C TRP A 51 -4.50 -5.73 23.09
N ASP A 52 -3.92 -4.53 22.92
CA ASP A 52 -2.46 -4.30 22.94
C ASP A 52 -1.84 -4.49 24.35
N GLY A 53 -2.68 -4.47 25.40
CA GLY A 53 -2.27 -4.71 26.79
C GLY A 53 -2.03 -6.18 27.13
N GLU A 54 -2.56 -7.11 26.31
CA GLU A 54 -2.46 -8.56 26.50
C GLU A 54 -1.47 -9.20 25.49
N ASP A 55 -0.77 -8.38 24.70
CA ASP A 55 0.22 -8.85 23.73
C ASP A 55 1.49 -9.34 24.44
N ASP A 56 1.57 -10.65 24.65
CA ASP A 56 2.70 -11.42 25.18
C ASP A 56 3.88 -11.55 24.17
N TRP A 57 3.82 -10.84 23.04
CA TRP A 57 4.93 -10.78 22.10
C TRP A 57 6.18 -10.21 22.79
N PRO A 58 7.38 -10.79 22.60
CA PRO A 58 8.61 -10.24 23.17
C PRO A 58 8.86 -8.83 22.62
N LYS A 59 8.56 -7.81 23.43
CA LYS A 59 8.79 -6.40 23.10
C LYS A 59 10.27 -6.10 23.23
N ASP A 60 10.92 -5.85 22.09
CA ASP A 60 12.28 -5.34 22.06
C ASP A 60 12.30 -3.93 22.69
N LYS A 61 13.00 -3.80 23.83
CA LYS A 61 13.09 -2.63 24.73
C LYS A 61 13.53 -1.29 24.09
N GLN A 62 13.76 -1.25 22.78
CA GLN A 62 14.08 -0.03 22.05
C GLN A 62 12.85 0.76 21.60
N GLN A 63 11.67 0.13 21.54
CA GLN A 63 10.45 0.82 21.09
C GLN A 63 9.84 1.69 22.18
N ASP A 64 9.92 1.28 23.45
CA ASP A 64 9.31 1.98 24.58
C ASP A 64 9.96 3.35 24.86
N LYS A 65 11.29 3.48 24.74
CA LYS A 65 12.00 4.74 25.02
C LYS A 65 11.66 5.91 24.10
N LYS A 66 11.09 5.66 22.92
CA LYS A 66 10.73 6.74 21.97
C LYS A 66 9.33 7.30 22.17
N GLN A 67 8.46 6.60 22.90
CA GLN A 67 7.10 7.08 23.19
C GLN A 67 7.07 8.02 24.40
N ASP A 68 8.00 7.87 25.34
CA ASP A 68 8.05 8.67 26.57
C ASP A 68 8.76 10.04 26.42
N GLU A 69 9.41 10.31 25.27
CA GLU A 69 10.23 11.51 25.03
C GLU A 69 9.53 12.55 24.11
N LYS A 70 8.23 12.40 23.82
CA LYS A 70 7.46 13.33 22.95
C LYS A 70 6.24 13.94 23.63
#